data_AF-A0A2N1RL67-F1
#
_entry.id   AF-A0A2N1RL67-F1
#
_cell.length_a   1.000
_cell.length_b   1.000
_cell.length_c   1.000
_cell.angle_alpha   90.00
_cell.angle_beta   90.00
_cell.angle_gamma   90.00
#
_symmetry.space_group_name_H-M   'P 1'
#
loop_
_entity.id
_entity.type
_entity.pdbx_description
1 polymer ?
#
loop_
_entity_poly.entity_id
_entity_poly.type
_entity_poly.pdbx_seq_one_letter_code
_entity_poly.pdbx_strand_id
1 'polypeptide(L)'
;MAMEQTFPQFYADPLLSELLVRVVQIIETTKGPAVVTDRTICYPEGGGQPGDRGWIGPIAVRDTVEDADGRILHYTDALLGLEVGQEVTMRLDWGHRFEYMQQHTAQHLISGILYSLEGIGTVAVHLGHDCLSIETDRSEIDPQVLRTVEDRVNDIIRLNVPVSYQELPLAEAQALGLRRSIKVDGLVRLVRIGDFDIIACGGLHVQSTAQIKQVLYKGSEMIRGHVRTHWYAGDRVIAQIRSYQLIVGELGVLFSAQPHELVARTAELQKAAADASYRLKKAQLQLVEKTLSVSVNQAPRILGCPVLTIDVSHEPETYPKLVAEATLSIPQLALCLVQQRSDGNLAWMIVLKGVVEKALPFTVVRERLFPVVQAKGGGKPPLWQGIGSRASGKDEFLHGFVELLNQGAIGVEAL
;
A
#
# COMPACT_ATOMS: atom_id res chain seq x y z
N MET A 1 -39.70 -26.73 26.15
CA MET A 1 -39.00 -27.83 25.48
C MET A 1 -37.52 -27.56 25.65
N ALA A 2 -36.76 -28.50 26.22
CA ALA A 2 -35.30 -28.35 26.31
C ALA A 2 -34.76 -28.14 24.89
N MET A 3 -34.03 -27.05 24.66
CA MET A 3 -33.41 -26.78 23.36
C MET A 3 -32.47 -27.95 23.04
N GLU A 4 -32.70 -28.64 21.92
CA GLU A 4 -31.76 -29.65 21.43
C GLU A 4 -30.44 -28.93 21.10
N GLN A 5 -29.44 -29.09 21.96
CA GLN A 5 -28.11 -28.53 21.76
C GLN A 5 -27.48 -29.22 20.54
N THR A 6 -26.95 -28.45 19.59
CA THR A 6 -26.22 -29.01 18.43
C THR A 6 -24.98 -29.74 18.92
N PHE A 7 -24.82 -31.01 18.54
CA PHE A 7 -23.65 -31.82 18.90
C PHE A 7 -22.47 -31.55 17.93
N PRO A 8 -21.37 -30.91 18.39
CA PRO A 8 -20.21 -30.64 17.53
C PRO A 8 -19.43 -31.93 17.24
N GLN A 9 -19.16 -32.20 15.96
CA GLN A 9 -18.34 -33.34 15.52
C GLN A 9 -16.92 -32.92 15.11
N PHE A 10 -16.69 -31.62 14.87
CA PHE A 10 -15.42 -31.09 14.36
C PHE A 10 -14.22 -31.25 15.31
N TYR A 11 -14.43 -31.45 16.62
CA TYR A 11 -13.34 -31.78 17.55
C TYR A 11 -13.04 -33.29 17.60
N ALA A 12 -14.05 -34.13 17.39
CA ALA A 12 -13.91 -35.58 17.43
C ALA A 12 -13.17 -36.10 16.19
N ASP A 13 -13.57 -35.59 15.01
CA ASP A 13 -12.88 -35.86 13.75
C ASP A 13 -12.75 -34.56 12.93
N PRO A 14 -11.63 -33.83 13.08
CA PRO A 14 -11.38 -32.60 12.32
C PRO A 14 -11.28 -32.82 10.80
N LEU A 15 -11.10 -34.06 10.34
CA LEU A 15 -10.99 -34.42 8.93
C LEU A 15 -12.33 -34.82 8.30
N LEU A 16 -13.39 -34.96 9.10
CA LEU A 16 -14.71 -35.31 8.60
C LEU A 16 -15.25 -34.15 7.73
N SER A 17 -15.36 -34.41 6.42
CA SER A 17 -15.79 -33.41 5.44
C SER A 17 -17.27 -33.50 5.04
N GLU A 18 -17.93 -34.61 5.35
CA GLU A 18 -19.35 -34.82 5.10
C GLU A 18 -20.03 -35.51 6.29
N LEU A 19 -21.26 -35.10 6.61
CA LEU A 19 -22.04 -35.67 7.70
C LEU A 19 -23.54 -35.63 7.38
N LEU A 20 -24.27 -36.71 7.66
CA LEU A 20 -25.74 -36.69 7.63
C LEU A 20 -26.24 -35.99 8.89
N VAL A 21 -27.09 -34.97 8.70
CA VAL A 21 -27.62 -34.12 9.77
C VAL A 21 -29.12 -33.96 9.64
N ARG A 22 -29.81 -33.67 10.74
CA ARG A 22 -31.23 -33.32 10.75
C ARG A 22 -31.39 -31.83 11.01
N VAL A 23 -32.18 -31.14 10.18
CA VAL A 23 -32.54 -29.74 10.40
C VAL A 23 -33.43 -29.64 11.64
N VAL A 24 -33.00 -28.89 12.65
CA VAL A 24 -33.74 -28.69 13.91
C VAL A 24 -34.47 -27.35 13.88
N GLN A 25 -33.86 -26.32 13.29
CA GLN A 25 -34.47 -24.99 13.23
C GLN A 25 -34.02 -24.23 11.98
N ILE A 26 -34.91 -23.37 11.49
CA ILE A 26 -34.63 -22.38 10.47
C ILE A 26 -34.97 -21.01 11.07
N ILE A 27 -34.05 -20.06 10.99
CA ILE A 27 -34.13 -18.78 11.69
C ILE A 27 -33.86 -17.66 10.69
N GLU A 28 -34.67 -16.61 10.71
CA GLU A 28 -34.34 -15.34 10.06
C GLU A 28 -33.65 -14.42 11.05
N THR A 29 -32.47 -13.92 10.69
CA THR A 29 -31.68 -13.00 11.53
C THR A 29 -31.39 -11.70 10.79
N THR A 30 -30.86 -10.70 11.50
CA THR A 30 -30.40 -9.45 10.88
C THR A 30 -29.25 -9.64 9.90
N LYS A 31 -28.49 -10.73 10.01
CA LYS A 31 -27.41 -11.12 9.08
C LYS A 31 -27.91 -11.97 7.92
N GLY A 32 -29.21 -12.26 7.85
CA GLY A 32 -29.83 -13.16 6.88
C GLY A 32 -30.27 -14.50 7.49
N PRO A 33 -30.71 -15.44 6.65
CA PRO A 33 -31.22 -16.72 7.09
C PRO A 33 -30.12 -17.61 7.67
N ALA A 34 -30.49 -18.41 8.68
CA ALA A 34 -29.62 -19.37 9.34
C ALA A 34 -30.33 -20.71 9.57
N VAL A 35 -29.56 -21.80 9.50
CA VAL A 35 -30.02 -23.16 9.77
C VAL A 35 -29.32 -23.70 11.02
N VAL A 36 -30.07 -24.37 11.89
CA VAL A 36 -29.56 -25.11 13.05
C VAL A 36 -29.85 -26.60 12.85
N THR A 37 -28.86 -27.44 13.13
CA THR A 37 -28.92 -28.89 12.97
C THR A 37 -28.71 -29.62 14.30
N ASP A 38 -29.09 -30.89 14.37
CA ASP A 38 -28.91 -31.73 15.57
C ASP A 38 -27.42 -31.99 15.87
N ARG A 39 -26.60 -32.06 14.82
CA ARG A 39 -25.15 -32.21 14.87
C ARG A 39 -24.50 -31.44 13.74
N THR A 40 -23.22 -31.10 13.86
CA THR A 40 -22.51 -30.35 12.83
C THR A 40 -21.04 -30.69 12.73
N ILE A 41 -20.52 -30.69 11.50
CA ILE A 41 -19.08 -30.67 11.22
C ILE A 41 -18.55 -29.27 10.98
N CYS A 42 -19.40 -28.24 10.85
CA CYS A 42 -18.96 -26.86 10.68
C CYS A 42 -18.47 -26.31 12.02
N TYR A 43 -17.23 -25.83 12.05
CA TYR A 43 -16.63 -25.12 13.16
C TYR A 43 -17.21 -23.70 13.19
N PRO A 44 -17.82 -23.27 14.31
CA PRO A 44 -18.14 -21.86 14.48
C PRO A 44 -16.86 -21.06 14.67
N GLU A 45 -16.86 -19.79 14.27
CA GLU A 45 -15.73 -18.89 14.49
C GLU A 45 -15.18 -18.99 15.93
N GLY A 46 -13.86 -19.16 16.06
CA GLY A 46 -13.22 -19.35 17.38
C GLY A 46 -11.70 -19.33 17.33
N GLY A 47 -11.06 -18.86 18.40
CA GLY A 47 -9.59 -18.81 18.50
C GLY A 47 -8.91 -17.94 17.43
N GLY A 48 -9.63 -17.05 16.76
CA GLY A 48 -9.16 -16.25 15.62
C GLY A 48 -9.28 -16.95 14.26
N GLN A 49 -9.78 -18.19 14.21
CA GLN A 49 -10.10 -18.94 13.00
C GLN A 49 -11.54 -18.60 12.56
N PRO A 50 -11.74 -18.17 11.29
CA PRO A 50 -13.07 -17.93 10.75
C PRO A 50 -13.95 -19.18 10.77
N GLY A 51 -15.26 -18.96 10.85
CA GLY A 51 -16.26 -20.01 10.73
C GLY A 51 -16.15 -20.76 9.41
N ASP A 52 -16.57 -22.02 9.41
CA ASP A 52 -16.58 -22.82 8.20
C ASP A 52 -17.67 -22.42 7.22
N ARG A 53 -17.39 -22.84 5.98
CA ARG A 53 -18.25 -22.71 4.81
C ARG A 53 -18.53 -24.09 4.24
N GLY A 54 -19.54 -24.18 3.38
CA GLY A 54 -19.86 -25.40 2.69
C GLY A 54 -21.31 -25.45 2.25
N TRP A 55 -21.97 -26.58 2.48
CA TRP A 55 -23.33 -26.84 2.03
C TRP A 55 -24.11 -27.66 3.05
N ILE A 56 -25.41 -27.38 3.16
CA ILE A 56 -26.40 -28.22 3.84
C ILE A 56 -27.43 -28.61 2.77
N GLY A 57 -27.35 -29.86 2.30
CA GLY A 57 -28.06 -30.29 1.11
C GLY A 57 -27.66 -29.44 -0.10
N PRO A 58 -28.61 -28.82 -0.82
CA PRO A 58 -28.31 -27.95 -1.96
C PRO A 58 -27.94 -26.50 -1.56
N ILE A 59 -28.05 -26.14 -0.28
CA ILE A 59 -27.94 -24.75 0.18
C ILE A 59 -26.52 -24.44 0.60
N ALA A 60 -25.95 -23.37 0.05
CA ALA A 60 -24.63 -22.87 0.43
C ALA A 60 -24.65 -22.24 1.83
N VAL A 61 -23.70 -22.65 2.66
CA VAL A 61 -23.36 -22.06 3.94
C VAL A 61 -22.16 -21.14 3.73
N ARG A 62 -22.36 -19.83 3.94
CA ARG A 62 -21.31 -18.81 3.73
C ARG A 62 -20.52 -18.48 5.00
N ASP A 63 -21.08 -18.78 6.16
CA ASP A 63 -20.46 -18.55 7.46
C ASP A 63 -21.11 -19.42 8.53
N THR A 64 -20.34 -19.78 9.56
CA THR A 64 -20.82 -20.56 10.72
C THR A 64 -20.41 -19.84 12.00
N VAL A 65 -21.37 -19.53 12.86
CA VAL A 65 -21.12 -18.80 14.11
C VAL A 65 -21.82 -19.47 15.27
N GLU A 66 -21.28 -19.29 16.47
CA GLU A 66 -21.98 -19.59 17.71
C GLU A 66 -22.67 -18.32 18.21
N ASP A 67 -23.97 -18.39 18.50
CA ASP A 67 -24.71 -17.26 19.07
C ASP A 67 -24.61 -17.19 20.60
N ALA A 68 -25.22 -16.16 21.20
CA ALA A 68 -25.17 -15.94 22.64
C ALA A 68 -25.85 -17.04 23.47
N ASP A 69 -26.70 -17.86 22.85
CA ASP A 69 -27.39 -18.98 23.48
C ASP A 69 -26.61 -20.30 23.30
N GLY A 70 -25.42 -20.26 22.68
CA GLY A 70 -24.60 -21.44 22.38
C GLY A 70 -25.10 -22.27 21.19
N ARG A 71 -25.97 -21.72 20.34
CA ARG A 71 -26.42 -22.39 19.11
C ARG A 71 -25.41 -22.16 17.99
N ILE A 72 -25.12 -23.22 17.25
CA ILE A 72 -24.32 -23.12 16.03
C ILE A 72 -25.24 -22.76 14.86
N LEU A 73 -25.12 -21.53 14.40
CA LEU A 73 -25.87 -20.97 13.28
C LEU A 73 -25.07 -21.12 11.99
N HIS A 74 -25.67 -21.79 11.01
CA HIS A 74 -25.12 -21.90 9.65
C HIS A 74 -25.81 -20.86 8.77
N TYR A 75 -25.14 -19.73 8.49
CA TYR A 75 -25.72 -18.68 7.66
C TYR A 75 -25.72 -19.07 6.19
N THR A 76 -26.86 -18.88 5.54
CA THR A 76 -27.07 -19.23 4.13
C THR A 76 -27.43 -18.00 3.30
N ASP A 77 -27.43 -18.16 1.97
CA ASP A 77 -27.90 -17.13 1.03
C ASP A 77 -29.40 -17.24 0.72
N ALA A 78 -29.99 -18.42 0.95
CA ALA A 78 -31.41 -18.69 0.77
C ALA A 78 -31.85 -19.87 1.66
N LEU A 79 -33.15 -19.96 1.94
CA LEU A 79 -33.78 -21.07 2.69
C LEU A 79 -34.55 -22.05 1.80
N LEU A 80 -34.45 -21.92 0.48
CA LEU A 80 -35.28 -22.66 -0.47
C LEU A 80 -35.01 -24.18 -0.38
N GLY A 81 -36.03 -24.95 -0.01
CA GLY A 81 -36.00 -26.41 -0.08
C GLY A 81 -35.48 -27.14 1.16
N LEU A 82 -35.31 -26.45 2.29
CA LEU A 82 -35.06 -27.07 3.59
C LEU A 82 -36.31 -27.00 4.49
N GLU A 83 -36.66 -28.12 5.12
CA GLU A 83 -37.74 -28.22 6.09
C GLU A 83 -37.22 -28.68 7.47
N VAL A 84 -37.84 -28.18 8.54
CA VAL A 84 -37.52 -28.67 9.91
C VAL A 84 -37.88 -30.15 10.01
N GLY A 85 -36.94 -30.95 10.54
CA GLY A 85 -37.03 -32.40 10.64
C GLY A 85 -36.44 -33.16 9.44
N GLN A 86 -36.09 -32.46 8.35
CA GLN A 86 -35.49 -33.08 7.17
C GLN A 86 -34.07 -33.57 7.46
N GLU A 87 -33.75 -34.78 7.01
CA GLU A 87 -32.38 -35.31 6.99
C GLU A 87 -31.70 -34.92 5.67
N VAL A 88 -30.52 -34.30 5.78
CA VAL A 88 -29.75 -33.79 4.65
C VAL A 88 -28.25 -34.00 4.88
N THR A 89 -27.47 -34.10 3.82
CA THR A 89 -26.01 -34.18 3.92
C THR A 89 -25.42 -32.77 4.07
N MET A 90 -24.67 -32.55 5.13
CA MET A 90 -23.78 -31.40 5.30
C MET A 90 -22.42 -31.73 4.68
N ARG A 91 -21.85 -30.79 3.92
CA ARG A 91 -20.52 -30.90 3.30
C ARG A 91 -19.70 -29.65 3.57
N LEU A 92 -18.43 -29.78 3.91
CA LEU A 92 -17.53 -28.64 4.09
C LEU A 92 -16.97 -28.16 2.75
N ASP A 93 -16.72 -26.86 2.63
CA ASP A 93 -15.65 -26.36 1.78
C ASP A 93 -14.32 -26.79 2.41
N TRP A 94 -13.85 -27.96 2.00
CA TRP A 94 -12.63 -28.55 2.54
C TRP A 94 -11.38 -27.69 2.27
N GLY A 95 -11.36 -26.95 1.16
CA GLY A 95 -10.26 -26.04 0.85
C GLY A 95 -10.15 -24.93 1.89
N HIS A 96 -11.28 -24.27 2.19
CA HIS A 96 -11.37 -23.26 3.25
C HIS A 96 -10.97 -23.84 4.62
N ARG A 97 -11.59 -24.96 5.02
CA ARG A 97 -11.32 -25.60 6.32
C ARG A 97 -9.84 -25.95 6.48
N PHE A 98 -9.28 -26.65 5.52
CA PHE A 98 -7.92 -27.15 5.59
C PHE A 98 -6.90 -26.01 5.55
N GLU A 99 -7.14 -24.98 4.73
CA GLU A 99 -6.28 -23.78 4.70
C GLU A 99 -6.20 -23.12 6.09
N TYR A 100 -7.33 -22.91 6.77
CA TYR A 100 -7.30 -22.30 8.10
C TYR A 100 -6.69 -23.22 9.17
N MET A 101 -6.87 -24.54 9.09
CA MET A 101 -6.14 -25.49 9.94
C MET A 101 -4.62 -25.37 9.75
N GLN A 102 -4.15 -25.17 8.51
CA GLN A 102 -2.74 -24.93 8.21
C GLN A 102 -2.28 -23.60 8.81
N GLN A 103 -3.00 -22.49 8.58
CA GLN A 103 -2.64 -21.17 9.12
C GLN A 103 -2.57 -21.20 10.65
N HIS A 104 -3.55 -21.83 11.30
CA HIS A 104 -3.65 -21.84 12.76
C HIS A 104 -2.51 -22.66 13.38
N THR A 105 -2.21 -23.83 12.82
CA THR A 105 -1.10 -24.65 13.32
C THR A 105 0.25 -23.99 13.04
N ALA A 106 0.42 -23.38 11.86
CA ALA A 106 1.61 -22.59 11.54
C ALA A 106 1.80 -21.45 12.53
N GLN A 107 0.73 -20.74 12.90
CA GLN A 107 0.80 -19.66 13.86
C GLN A 107 1.34 -20.10 15.22
N HIS A 108 0.83 -21.21 15.78
CA HIS A 108 1.34 -21.71 17.05
C HIS A 108 2.79 -22.12 16.94
N LEU A 109 3.16 -22.80 15.86
CA LEU A 109 4.55 -23.19 15.65
C LEU A 109 5.48 -21.97 15.55
N ILE A 110 5.12 -20.95 14.75
CA ILE A 110 5.89 -19.69 14.64
C ILE A 110 6.00 -19.01 16.01
N SER A 111 4.90 -18.92 16.74
CA SER A 111 4.86 -18.23 18.04
C SER A 111 5.62 -18.98 19.13
N GLY A 112 5.55 -20.32 19.14
CA GLY A 112 6.32 -21.18 20.04
C GLY A 112 7.82 -21.04 19.78
N ILE A 113 8.22 -21.01 18.51
CA ILE A 113 9.63 -20.82 18.13
C ILE A 113 10.13 -19.41 18.47
N LEU A 114 9.37 -18.35 18.18
CA LEU A 114 9.69 -16.98 18.62
C LEU A 114 9.91 -16.89 20.14
N TYR A 115 9.03 -17.52 20.90
CA TYR A 115 9.14 -17.53 22.35
C TYR A 115 10.35 -18.34 22.84
N SER A 116 10.58 -19.54 22.27
CA SER A 116 11.66 -20.42 22.72
C SER A 116 13.07 -19.92 22.35
N LEU A 117 13.23 -19.27 21.19
CA LEU A 117 14.53 -18.76 20.73
C LEU A 117 14.87 -17.42 21.37
N GLU A 118 13.90 -16.49 21.45
CA GLU A 118 14.16 -15.08 21.75
C GLU A 118 13.33 -14.52 22.91
N GLY A 119 12.50 -15.35 23.55
CA GLY A 119 11.56 -14.91 24.59
C GLY A 119 10.54 -13.89 24.08
N ILE A 120 10.23 -13.89 22.78
CA ILE A 120 9.30 -12.96 22.14
C ILE A 120 7.88 -13.46 22.35
N GLY A 121 7.08 -12.70 23.10
CA GLY A 121 5.69 -13.01 23.40
C GLY A 121 4.73 -12.65 22.26
N THR A 122 3.55 -13.29 22.26
CA THR A 122 2.46 -13.00 21.32
C THR A 122 1.37 -12.16 21.99
N VAL A 123 1.12 -10.97 21.46
CA VAL A 123 0.06 -10.06 21.91
C VAL A 123 -1.27 -10.40 21.23
N ALA A 124 -1.27 -10.40 19.90
CA ALA A 124 -2.47 -10.63 19.08
C ALA A 124 -2.14 -11.47 17.84
N VAL A 125 -3.16 -12.17 17.34
CA VAL A 125 -3.09 -13.01 16.14
C VAL A 125 -4.30 -12.70 15.29
N HIS A 126 -4.10 -12.65 13.97
CA HIS A 126 -5.19 -12.57 13.01
C HIS A 126 -4.93 -13.53 11.85
N LEU A 127 -5.82 -14.50 11.67
CA LEU A 127 -5.84 -15.41 10.53
C LEU A 127 -6.63 -14.74 9.40
N GLY A 128 -6.01 -13.76 8.76
CA GLY A 128 -6.63 -12.98 7.69
C GLY A 128 -6.83 -13.80 6.41
N HIS A 129 -7.63 -13.26 5.49
CA HIS A 129 -7.84 -13.87 4.17
C HIS A 129 -6.55 -13.94 3.35
N ASP A 130 -5.75 -12.87 3.37
CA ASP A 130 -4.53 -12.80 2.55
C ASP A 130 -3.33 -13.46 3.25
N CYS A 131 -3.07 -13.10 4.51
CA CYS A 131 -1.95 -13.63 5.28
C CYS A 131 -2.28 -13.75 6.77
N LEU A 132 -1.54 -14.62 7.44
CA LEU A 132 -1.49 -14.70 8.90
C LEU A 132 -0.66 -13.52 9.42
N SER A 133 -1.14 -12.85 10.47
CA SER A 133 -0.33 -11.86 11.20
C SER A 133 -0.22 -12.16 12.69
N ILE A 134 0.96 -11.89 13.25
CA ILE A 134 1.30 -12.11 14.65
C ILE A 134 1.91 -10.81 15.19
N GLU A 135 1.18 -10.16 16.09
CA GLU A 135 1.66 -9.01 16.86
C GLU A 135 2.45 -9.50 18.07
N THR A 136 3.67 -9.01 18.20
CA THR A 136 4.63 -9.41 19.24
C THR A 136 4.66 -8.41 20.39
N ASP A 137 5.25 -8.80 21.52
CA ASP A 137 5.47 -7.90 22.66
C ASP A 137 6.73 -7.01 22.53
N ARG A 138 7.40 -7.04 21.37
CA ARG A 138 8.62 -6.28 21.08
C ARG A 138 8.33 -5.06 20.22
N SER A 139 9.07 -3.99 20.45
CA SER A 139 9.06 -2.76 19.66
C SER A 139 10.08 -2.76 18.52
N GLU A 140 10.94 -3.77 18.44
CA GLU A 140 11.87 -4.00 17.35
C GLU A 140 12.27 -5.48 17.33
N ILE A 141 12.44 -6.06 16.14
CA ILE A 141 12.96 -7.42 15.94
C ILE A 141 13.89 -7.36 14.72
N ASP A 142 15.10 -7.91 14.86
CA ASP A 142 16.02 -8.04 13.74
C ASP A 142 15.39 -8.93 12.63
N PRO A 143 15.30 -8.47 11.38
CA PRO A 143 14.80 -9.30 10.28
C PRO A 143 15.51 -10.66 10.13
N GLN A 144 16.77 -10.82 10.56
CA GLN A 144 17.49 -12.10 10.54
C GLN A 144 16.94 -13.10 11.56
N VAL A 145 16.43 -12.62 12.71
CA VAL A 145 15.72 -13.47 13.67
C VAL A 145 14.48 -14.07 13.01
N LEU A 146 13.72 -13.26 12.27
CA LEU A 146 12.50 -13.73 11.59
C LEU A 146 12.80 -14.75 10.48
N ARG A 147 13.92 -14.61 9.77
CA ARG A 147 14.41 -15.65 8.83
C ARG A 147 14.84 -16.92 9.54
N THR A 148 15.51 -16.80 10.69
CA THR A 148 15.88 -17.97 11.50
C THR A 148 14.65 -18.73 12.02
N VAL A 149 13.61 -17.99 12.43
CA VAL A 149 12.31 -18.57 12.82
C VAL A 149 11.66 -19.28 11.63
N GLU A 150 11.65 -18.66 10.45
CA GLU A 150 11.15 -19.26 9.21
C GLU A 150 11.84 -20.60 8.90
N ASP A 151 13.17 -20.62 8.92
CA ASP A 151 13.96 -21.83 8.66
C ASP A 151 13.65 -22.92 9.68
N ARG A 152 13.62 -22.56 10.97
CA ARG A 152 13.36 -23.51 12.07
C ARG A 152 11.95 -24.08 12.02
N VAL A 153 10.95 -23.27 11.72
CA VAL A 153 9.56 -23.71 11.54
C VAL A 153 9.48 -24.71 10.38
N ASN A 154 10.13 -24.41 9.25
CA ASN A 154 10.15 -25.30 8.10
C ASN A 154 10.94 -26.60 8.35
N ASP A 155 12.00 -26.58 9.17
CA ASP A 155 12.65 -27.80 9.66
C ASP A 155 11.65 -28.69 10.42
N ILE A 156 10.89 -28.12 11.35
CA ILE A 156 9.93 -28.86 12.16
C ILE A 156 8.76 -29.39 11.33
N ILE A 157 8.35 -28.66 10.29
CA ILE A 157 7.38 -29.14 9.30
C ILE A 157 7.90 -30.41 8.61
N ARG A 158 9.17 -30.44 8.20
CA ARG A 158 9.80 -31.61 7.56
C ARG A 158 9.87 -32.83 8.49
N LEU A 159 9.96 -32.62 9.81
CA LEU A 159 9.98 -33.71 10.79
C LEU A 159 8.62 -34.41 10.97
N ASN A 160 7.53 -33.89 10.39
CA ASN A 160 6.19 -34.48 10.48
C ASN A 160 5.76 -34.73 11.94
N VAL A 161 5.95 -33.73 12.80
CA VAL A 161 5.66 -33.80 14.22
C VAL A 161 4.14 -33.92 14.43
N PRO A 162 3.66 -34.85 15.28
CA PRO A 162 2.23 -35.00 15.55
C PRO A 162 1.69 -33.78 16.31
N VAL A 163 0.46 -33.41 15.96
CA VAL A 163 -0.35 -32.42 16.69
C VAL A 163 -1.39 -33.18 17.49
N SER A 164 -1.35 -33.01 18.80
CA SER A 164 -2.19 -33.75 19.74
C SER A 164 -3.03 -32.81 20.58
N TYR A 165 -4.12 -33.35 21.13
CA TYR A 165 -5.10 -32.61 21.90
C TYR A 165 -5.31 -33.28 23.25
N GLN A 166 -5.50 -32.49 24.29
CA GLN A 166 -5.94 -32.95 25.59
C GLN A 166 -6.82 -31.89 26.25
N GLU A 167 -7.77 -32.31 27.07
CA GLU A 167 -8.56 -31.41 27.91
C GLU A 167 -8.14 -31.62 29.36
N LEU A 168 -7.81 -30.52 30.04
CA LEU A 168 -7.44 -30.54 31.45
C LEU A 168 -8.28 -29.53 32.23
N PRO A 169 -8.57 -29.78 33.52
CA PRO A 169 -9.10 -28.75 34.40
C PRO A 169 -8.19 -27.52 34.42
N LEU A 170 -8.78 -26.32 34.54
CA LEU A 170 -8.05 -25.05 34.53
C LEU A 170 -6.82 -25.02 35.44
N ALA A 171 -6.93 -25.52 36.68
CA ALA A 171 -5.83 -25.54 37.64
C ALA A 171 -4.63 -26.39 37.15
N GLU A 172 -4.89 -27.54 36.53
CA GLU A 172 -3.86 -28.41 35.98
C GLU A 172 -3.23 -27.78 34.73
N ALA A 173 -4.04 -27.18 33.86
CA ALA A 173 -3.56 -26.48 32.67
C ALA A 173 -2.67 -25.27 33.03
N GLN A 174 -3.02 -24.52 34.08
CA GLN A 174 -2.21 -23.40 34.59
C GLN A 174 -0.86 -23.87 35.16
N ALA A 175 -0.82 -25.06 35.78
CA ALA A 175 0.41 -25.63 36.33
C ALA A 175 1.46 -26.01 35.26
N LEU A 176 1.06 -26.11 33.98
CA LEU A 176 1.97 -26.44 32.88
C LEU A 176 2.90 -25.29 32.45
N GLY A 177 2.69 -24.07 32.92
CA GLY A 177 3.55 -22.92 32.59
C GLY A 177 3.48 -22.52 31.11
N LEU A 178 2.27 -22.45 30.54
CA LEU A 178 2.07 -22.08 29.13
C LEU A 178 2.59 -20.66 28.84
N ARG A 179 3.10 -20.44 27.61
CA ARG A 179 3.62 -19.12 27.17
C ARG A 179 2.59 -17.99 27.11
N ARG A 180 1.28 -18.31 27.19
CA ARG A 180 0.18 -17.34 27.26
C ARG A 180 -0.78 -17.73 28.37
N SER A 181 -1.39 -16.72 28.99
CA SER A 181 -2.44 -16.92 29.98
C SER A 181 -3.68 -17.58 29.38
N ILE A 182 -4.29 -18.47 30.14
CA ILE A 182 -5.55 -19.12 29.81
C ILE A 182 -6.70 -18.13 30.08
N LYS A 183 -7.63 -18.01 29.12
CA LYS A 183 -8.75 -17.03 29.16
C LYS A 183 -10.12 -17.68 29.22
N VAL A 184 -10.18 -19.00 29.41
CA VAL A 184 -11.42 -19.77 29.50
C VAL A 184 -11.50 -20.43 30.87
N ASP A 185 -12.73 -20.65 31.34
CA ASP A 185 -13.01 -21.32 32.59
C ASP A 185 -13.31 -22.81 32.37
N GLY A 186 -13.20 -23.63 33.42
CA GLY A 186 -13.58 -25.04 33.36
C GLY A 186 -12.52 -25.93 32.70
N LEU A 187 -12.95 -26.74 31.73
CA LEU A 187 -12.08 -27.61 30.95
C LEU A 187 -11.37 -26.81 29.85
N VAL A 188 -10.04 -26.91 29.83
CA VAL A 188 -9.18 -26.19 28.90
C VAL A 188 -8.70 -27.16 27.84
N ARG A 189 -9.09 -26.93 26.59
CA ARG A 189 -8.52 -27.64 25.44
C ARG A 189 -7.11 -27.15 25.15
N LEU A 190 -6.15 -28.06 25.28
CA LEU A 190 -4.75 -27.84 24.99
C LEU A 190 -4.38 -28.50 23.67
N VAL A 191 -3.66 -27.75 22.84
CA VAL A 191 -3.05 -28.22 21.61
C VAL A 191 -1.55 -28.33 21.85
N ARG A 192 -0.98 -29.49 21.54
CA ARG A 192 0.45 -29.77 21.66
C ARG A 192 1.05 -30.12 20.30
N ILE A 193 2.11 -29.42 19.92
CA ILE A 193 2.89 -29.67 18.71
C ILE A 193 4.24 -30.24 19.15
N GLY A 194 4.29 -31.56 19.35
CA GLY A 194 5.45 -32.24 19.96
C GLY A 194 5.95 -31.53 21.22
N ASP A 195 7.25 -31.21 21.23
CA ASP A 195 7.90 -30.45 22.31
C ASP A 195 8.08 -28.96 21.98
N PHE A 196 7.53 -28.49 20.85
CA PHE A 196 7.79 -27.14 20.32
C PHE A 196 6.77 -26.10 20.80
N ASP A 197 5.53 -26.51 21.04
CA ASP A 197 4.53 -25.63 21.67
C ASP A 197 3.45 -26.45 22.39
N ILE A 198 2.98 -25.92 23.50
CA ILE A 198 1.74 -26.34 24.16
C ILE A 198 0.94 -25.10 24.53
N ILE A 199 -0.31 -25.05 24.08
CA ILE A 199 -1.11 -23.84 24.15
C ILE A 199 -2.59 -24.15 24.36
N ALA A 200 -3.26 -23.32 25.15
CA ALA A 200 -4.72 -23.35 25.25
C ALA A 200 -5.34 -22.77 23.97
N CYS A 201 -6.06 -23.60 23.23
CA CYS A 201 -6.64 -23.21 21.95
C CYS A 201 -7.89 -24.05 21.61
N GLY A 202 -8.99 -23.34 21.32
CA GLY A 202 -10.23 -23.93 20.81
C GLY A 202 -10.27 -24.06 19.27
N GLY A 203 -9.19 -23.72 18.57
CA GLY A 203 -9.14 -23.81 17.11
C GLY A 203 -8.97 -25.23 16.58
N LEU A 204 -9.18 -25.38 15.28
CA LEU A 204 -8.87 -26.62 14.57
C LEU A 204 -7.44 -26.58 14.03
N HIS A 205 -6.79 -27.73 14.09
CA HIS A 205 -5.39 -27.88 13.68
C HIS A 205 -5.23 -29.08 12.76
N VAL A 206 -4.20 -29.01 11.93
CA VAL A 206 -3.76 -30.17 11.17
C VAL A 206 -3.28 -31.26 12.14
N GLN A 207 -3.30 -32.52 11.71
CA GLN A 207 -2.92 -33.67 12.54
C GLN A 207 -1.40 -33.81 12.69
N SER A 208 -0.62 -33.24 11.77
CA SER A 208 0.84 -33.20 11.84
C SER A 208 1.41 -31.97 11.16
N THR A 209 2.62 -31.57 11.54
CA THR A 209 3.27 -30.39 10.98
C THR A 209 3.53 -30.50 9.48
N ALA A 210 3.68 -31.71 8.92
CA ALA A 210 3.86 -31.90 7.48
C ALA A 210 2.65 -31.43 6.66
N GLN A 211 1.44 -31.47 7.23
CA GLN A 211 0.23 -30.98 6.57
C GLN A 211 0.22 -29.46 6.40
N ILE A 212 1.07 -28.72 7.13
CA ILE A 212 1.30 -27.27 6.91
C ILE A 212 2.02 -27.02 5.57
N LYS A 213 2.75 -28.01 5.04
CA LYS A 213 3.58 -27.94 3.81
C LYS A 213 4.78 -27.01 3.94
N GLN A 214 4.57 -25.71 4.11
CA GLN A 214 5.61 -24.70 4.21
C GLN A 214 5.07 -23.44 4.89
N VAL A 215 5.96 -22.66 5.50
CA VAL A 215 5.74 -21.27 5.93
C VAL A 215 6.69 -20.34 5.19
N LEU A 216 6.21 -19.16 4.82
CA LEU A 216 7.00 -18.10 4.18
C LEU A 216 6.83 -16.77 4.94
N TYR A 217 7.93 -16.15 5.33
CA TYR A 217 7.93 -14.81 5.93
C TYR A 217 7.64 -13.75 4.87
N LYS A 218 6.56 -12.98 5.05
CA LYS A 218 6.15 -11.92 4.12
C LYS A 218 6.83 -10.59 4.44
N GLY A 219 7.04 -10.29 5.72
CA GLY A 219 7.51 -8.99 6.17
C GLY A 219 6.91 -8.62 7.53
N SER A 220 7.27 -7.45 8.03
CA SER A 220 6.81 -6.93 9.31
C SER A 220 6.56 -5.44 9.24
N GLU A 221 5.70 -4.95 10.13
CA GLU A 221 5.41 -3.53 10.30
C GLU A 221 5.34 -3.15 11.78
N MET A 222 5.46 -1.85 12.06
CA MET A 222 5.25 -1.30 13.40
C MET A 222 3.77 -0.95 13.60
N ILE A 223 3.16 -1.45 14.67
CA ILE A 223 1.79 -1.08 15.04
C ILE A 223 1.69 -0.87 16.54
N ARG A 224 1.23 0.33 16.96
CA ARG A 224 0.99 0.66 18.38
C ARG A 224 2.19 0.37 19.32
N GLY A 225 3.42 0.52 18.81
CA GLY A 225 4.64 0.25 19.57
C GLY A 225 5.08 -1.22 19.58
N HIS A 226 4.41 -2.08 18.82
CA HIS A 226 4.69 -3.50 18.69
C HIS A 226 5.04 -3.87 17.24
N VAL A 227 5.93 -4.84 17.05
CA VAL A 227 6.20 -5.43 15.74
C VAL A 227 5.11 -6.44 15.41
N ARG A 228 4.43 -6.23 14.29
CA ARG A 228 3.51 -7.18 13.68
C ARG A 228 4.19 -7.86 12.50
N THR A 229 4.32 -9.16 12.58
CA THR A 229 4.90 -10.01 11.53
C THR A 229 3.79 -10.59 10.66
N HIS A 230 4.07 -10.78 9.37
CA HIS A 230 3.14 -11.33 8.39
C HIS A 230 3.73 -12.58 7.74
N TRP A 231 2.89 -13.60 7.57
CA TRP A 231 3.31 -14.93 7.15
C TRP A 231 2.30 -15.55 6.18
N TYR A 232 2.80 -16.37 5.28
CA TYR A 232 2.01 -17.31 4.50
C TYR A 232 2.28 -18.72 5.01
N ALA A 233 1.25 -19.55 5.09
CA ALA A 233 1.39 -20.99 5.36
C ALA A 233 0.59 -21.82 4.35
N GLY A 234 0.99 -23.06 4.14
CA GLY A 234 0.23 -23.99 3.32
C GLY A 234 0.17 -23.60 1.85
N ASP A 235 -1.00 -23.80 1.25
CA ASP A 235 -1.21 -23.55 -0.18
C ASP A 235 -1.08 -22.06 -0.55
N ARG A 236 -1.22 -21.15 0.42
CA ARG A 236 -0.97 -19.71 0.22
C ARG A 236 0.49 -19.42 -0.15
N VAL A 237 1.46 -20.22 0.35
CA VAL A 237 2.87 -20.07 -0.03
C VAL A 237 3.05 -20.36 -1.53
N ILE A 238 2.43 -21.43 -2.02
CA ILE A 238 2.50 -21.82 -3.43
C ILE A 238 1.85 -20.77 -4.31
N ALA A 239 0.68 -20.27 -3.92
CA ALA A 239 -0.01 -19.19 -4.63
C ALA A 239 0.86 -17.93 -4.72
N GLN A 240 1.52 -17.56 -3.62
CA GLN A 240 2.38 -16.39 -3.57
C GLN A 240 3.65 -16.56 -4.44
N ILE A 241 4.29 -17.73 -4.41
CA ILE A 241 5.45 -18.03 -5.27
C ILE A 241 5.08 -17.94 -6.75
N ARG A 242 3.93 -18.49 -7.14
CA ARG A 242 3.44 -18.40 -8.53
C ARG A 242 3.17 -16.95 -8.94
N SER A 243 2.59 -16.15 -8.05
CA SER A 243 2.39 -14.71 -8.29
C SER A 243 3.73 -13.99 -8.51
N TYR A 244 4.74 -14.24 -7.68
CA TYR A 244 6.08 -13.67 -7.87
C TYR A 244 6.76 -14.16 -9.14
N GLN A 245 6.61 -15.43 -9.51
CA GLN A 245 7.16 -15.96 -10.76
C GLN A 245 6.55 -15.28 -11.99
N LEU A 246 5.24 -15.03 -11.99
CA LEU A 246 4.57 -14.29 -13.06
C LEU A 246 5.12 -12.86 -13.17
N ILE A 247 5.14 -12.12 -12.05
CA ILE A 247 5.65 -10.74 -12.03
C ILE A 247 7.10 -10.68 -12.50
N VAL A 248 7.97 -11.54 -11.97
CA VAL A 248 9.39 -11.58 -12.34
C VAL A 248 9.58 -11.98 -13.80
N GLY A 249 8.76 -12.89 -14.32
CA GLY A 249 8.75 -13.27 -15.74
C GLY A 249 8.36 -12.11 -16.65
N GLU A 250 7.29 -11.38 -16.30
CA GLU A 250 6.85 -10.19 -17.04
C GLU A 250 7.91 -9.08 -17.02
N LEU A 251 8.54 -8.83 -15.87
CA LEU A 251 9.65 -7.89 -15.77
C LEU A 251 10.85 -8.34 -16.61
N GLY A 252 11.13 -9.64 -16.64
CA GLY A 252 12.18 -10.23 -17.49
C GLY A 252 12.00 -9.92 -18.97
N VAL A 253 10.74 -10.00 -19.46
CA VAL A 253 10.40 -9.62 -20.83
C VAL A 253 10.54 -8.12 -21.04
N LEU A 254 9.96 -7.30 -20.16
CA LEU A 254 9.98 -5.83 -20.27
C LEU A 254 11.40 -5.25 -20.29
N PHE A 255 12.28 -5.79 -19.45
CA PHE A 255 13.66 -5.34 -19.35
C PHE A 255 14.64 -6.12 -20.24
N SER A 256 14.16 -7.17 -20.91
CA SER A 256 14.99 -8.10 -21.68
C SER A 256 16.19 -8.60 -20.87
N ALA A 257 15.93 -9.06 -19.64
CA ALA A 257 16.94 -9.44 -18.66
C ALA A 257 16.53 -10.68 -17.87
N GLN A 258 17.50 -11.45 -17.39
CA GLN A 258 17.23 -12.59 -16.51
C GLN A 258 16.79 -12.10 -15.12
N PRO A 259 16.03 -12.91 -14.35
CA PRO A 259 15.55 -12.53 -13.02
C PRO A 259 16.63 -11.95 -12.08
N HIS A 260 17.82 -12.55 -12.06
CA HIS A 260 18.93 -12.12 -11.21
C HIS A 260 19.62 -10.82 -11.69
N GLU A 261 19.34 -10.38 -12.92
CA GLU A 261 19.89 -9.16 -13.53
C GLU A 261 18.91 -7.98 -13.44
N LEU A 262 17.64 -8.24 -13.13
CA LEU A 262 16.57 -7.23 -13.15
C LEU A 262 16.89 -5.98 -12.33
N VAL A 263 17.48 -6.15 -11.15
CA VAL A 263 17.84 -5.02 -10.26
C VAL A 263 18.93 -4.17 -10.90
N ALA A 264 19.99 -4.80 -11.40
CA ALA A 264 21.08 -4.11 -12.08
C ALA A 264 20.57 -3.39 -13.34
N ARG A 265 19.74 -4.06 -14.14
CA ARG A 265 19.16 -3.49 -15.36
C ARG A 265 18.24 -2.30 -15.08
N THR A 266 17.47 -2.36 -13.99
CA THR A 266 16.63 -1.25 -13.54
C THR A 266 17.48 -0.05 -13.14
N ALA A 267 18.55 -0.26 -12.39
CA ALA A 267 19.47 0.81 -11.99
C ALA A 267 20.17 1.46 -13.20
N GLU A 268 20.59 0.67 -14.19
CA GLU A 268 21.15 1.18 -15.45
C GLU A 268 20.17 2.07 -16.21
N LEU A 269 18.90 1.64 -16.33
CA LEU A 269 17.87 2.41 -17.02
C LEU A 269 17.53 3.71 -16.27
N GLN A 270 17.48 3.68 -14.93
CA GLN A 270 17.29 4.90 -14.13
C GLN A 270 18.44 5.89 -14.35
N LYS A 271 19.69 5.40 -14.38
CA LYS A 271 20.86 6.24 -14.67
C LYS A 271 20.80 6.79 -16.10
N ALA A 272 20.49 5.96 -17.08
CA ALA A 272 20.37 6.39 -18.48
C ALA A 272 19.26 7.44 -18.67
N ALA A 273 18.12 7.29 -17.97
CA ALA A 273 17.04 8.27 -17.97
C ALA A 273 17.49 9.60 -17.37
N ALA A 274 18.18 9.58 -16.23
CA ALA A 274 18.73 10.78 -15.60
C ALA A 274 19.76 11.49 -16.50
N ASP A 275 20.67 10.73 -17.12
CA ASP A 275 21.67 11.25 -18.06
C ASP A 275 21.01 11.85 -19.30
N ALA A 276 19.98 11.19 -19.85
CA ALA A 276 19.23 11.70 -20.99
C ALA A 276 18.49 13.00 -20.65
N SER A 277 17.83 13.09 -19.48
CA SER A 277 17.19 14.31 -19.00
C SER A 277 18.20 15.45 -18.81
N TYR A 278 19.38 15.16 -18.26
CA TYR A 278 20.45 16.15 -18.12
C TYR A 278 20.95 16.66 -19.48
N ARG A 279 21.22 15.75 -20.43
CA ARG A 279 21.65 16.12 -21.78
C ARG A 279 20.59 16.93 -22.52
N LEU A 280 19.31 16.56 -22.40
CA LEU A 280 18.20 17.29 -23.00
C LEU A 280 18.14 18.72 -22.45
N LYS A 281 18.17 18.89 -21.12
CA LYS A 281 18.18 20.23 -20.50
C LYS A 281 19.38 21.05 -20.99
N LYS A 282 20.57 20.45 -21.04
CA LYS A 282 21.79 21.14 -21.51
C LYS A 282 21.67 21.57 -22.97
N ALA A 283 21.18 20.70 -23.85
CA ALA A 283 20.99 21.01 -25.26
C ALA A 283 19.93 22.10 -25.47
N GLN A 284 18.83 22.05 -24.72
CA GLN A 284 17.79 23.09 -24.73
C GLN A 284 18.34 24.43 -24.25
N LEU A 285 19.12 24.47 -23.16
CA LEU A 285 19.75 25.70 -22.69
C LEU A 285 20.69 26.28 -23.76
N GLN A 286 21.54 25.46 -24.39
CA GLN A 286 22.43 25.90 -25.46
C GLN A 286 21.67 26.45 -26.68
N LEU A 287 20.52 25.86 -27.02
CA LEU A 287 19.65 26.36 -28.07
C LEU A 287 19.06 27.72 -27.70
N VAL A 288 18.53 27.86 -26.48
CA VAL A 288 17.98 29.12 -25.98
C VAL A 288 19.04 30.21 -25.92
N GLU A 289 20.26 29.91 -25.46
CA GLU A 289 21.39 30.84 -25.45
C GLU A 289 21.73 31.35 -26.85
N LYS A 290 21.77 30.46 -27.85
CA LYS A 290 22.03 30.83 -29.24
C LYS A 290 20.91 31.68 -29.83
N THR A 291 19.65 31.27 -29.65
CA THR A 291 18.48 32.02 -30.11
C THR A 291 18.45 33.41 -29.49
N LEU A 292 18.64 33.50 -28.17
CA LEU A 292 18.67 34.76 -27.46
C LEU A 292 19.82 35.66 -27.91
N SER A 293 21.02 35.10 -28.16
CA SER A 293 22.15 35.86 -28.70
C SER A 293 21.84 36.47 -30.08
N VAL A 294 21.19 35.71 -30.97
CA VAL A 294 20.77 36.24 -32.28
C VAL A 294 19.73 37.35 -32.10
N SER A 295 18.71 37.14 -31.26
CA SER A 295 17.69 38.15 -30.97
C SER A 295 18.30 39.42 -30.37
N VAL A 296 19.22 39.29 -29.42
CA VAL A 296 19.92 40.44 -28.78
C VAL A 296 20.71 41.25 -29.80
N ASN A 297 21.39 40.59 -30.75
CA ASN A 297 22.17 41.28 -31.77
C ASN A 297 21.29 42.06 -32.77
N GLN A 298 20.06 41.60 -33.00
CA GLN A 298 19.10 42.21 -33.94
C GLN A 298 18.11 43.16 -33.24
N ALA A 299 18.09 43.19 -31.91
CA ALA A 299 17.12 43.94 -31.13
C ALA A 299 17.28 45.47 -31.28
N PRO A 300 16.17 46.23 -31.24
CA PRO A 300 16.23 47.67 -31.05
C PRO A 300 16.92 48.00 -29.72
N ARG A 301 17.60 49.15 -29.67
CA ARG A 301 18.36 49.58 -28.49
C ARG A 301 17.77 50.84 -27.88
N ILE A 302 17.59 50.84 -26.56
CA ILE A 302 17.22 52.00 -25.75
C ILE A 302 18.35 52.23 -24.74
N LEU A 303 18.90 53.45 -24.68
CA LEU A 303 20.11 53.76 -23.90
C LEU A 303 21.30 52.83 -24.21
N GLY A 304 21.43 52.40 -25.47
CA GLY A 304 22.46 51.44 -25.90
C GLY A 304 22.21 49.98 -25.49
N CYS A 305 21.18 49.70 -24.67
CA CYS A 305 20.81 48.37 -24.20
C CYS A 305 19.81 47.70 -25.16
N PRO A 306 20.00 46.42 -25.54
CA PRO A 306 19.06 45.67 -26.38
C PRO A 306 17.73 45.43 -25.63
N VAL A 307 16.62 45.62 -26.34
CA VAL A 307 15.25 45.47 -25.82
C VAL A 307 14.54 44.32 -26.53
N LEU A 308 14.07 43.32 -25.78
CA LEU A 308 13.37 42.15 -26.27
C LEU A 308 12.00 42.02 -25.63
N THR A 309 10.98 41.75 -26.44
CA THR A 309 9.66 41.29 -26.02
C THR A 309 9.41 39.93 -26.66
N ILE A 310 9.11 38.90 -25.86
CA ILE A 310 9.00 37.52 -26.35
C ILE A 310 7.71 36.89 -25.84
N ASP A 311 6.88 36.37 -26.76
CA ASP A 311 5.77 35.48 -26.44
C ASP A 311 6.19 34.03 -26.70
N VAL A 312 6.32 33.25 -25.62
CA VAL A 312 6.70 31.83 -25.65
C VAL A 312 5.53 30.90 -25.36
N SER A 313 4.30 31.34 -25.64
CA SER A 313 3.08 30.52 -25.45
C SER A 313 3.07 29.21 -26.26
N HIS A 314 3.90 29.11 -27.29
CA HIS A 314 4.10 27.89 -28.09
C HIS A 314 5.16 26.94 -27.50
N GLU A 315 5.95 27.41 -26.53
CA GLU A 315 7.03 26.65 -25.91
C GLU A 315 6.54 25.90 -24.65
N PRO A 316 7.24 24.84 -24.20
CA PRO A 316 6.94 24.16 -22.95
C PRO A 316 6.99 25.09 -21.72
N GLU A 317 6.24 24.77 -20.66
CA GLU A 317 6.24 25.56 -19.41
C GLU A 317 7.62 25.68 -18.73
N THR A 318 8.58 24.83 -19.10
CA THR A 318 9.96 24.89 -18.61
C THR A 318 10.81 25.95 -19.33
N TYR A 319 10.38 26.44 -20.49
CA TYR A 319 11.14 27.35 -21.34
C TYR A 319 11.49 28.69 -20.68
N PRO A 320 10.58 29.38 -19.95
CA PRO A 320 10.93 30.63 -19.27
C PRO A 320 12.11 30.48 -18.29
N LYS A 321 12.25 29.31 -17.64
CA LYS A 321 13.40 29.03 -16.75
C LYS A 321 14.71 28.90 -17.53
N LEU A 322 14.67 28.31 -18.72
CA LEU A 322 15.83 28.24 -19.61
C LEU A 322 16.22 29.62 -20.13
N VAL A 323 15.25 30.47 -20.46
CA VAL A 323 15.51 31.87 -20.85
C VAL A 323 16.12 32.64 -19.69
N ALA A 324 15.59 32.50 -18.47
CA ALA A 324 16.17 33.11 -17.27
C ALA A 324 17.64 32.73 -17.09
N GLU A 325 17.97 31.44 -17.19
CA GLU A 325 19.33 30.91 -17.10
C GLU A 325 20.23 31.46 -18.22
N ALA A 326 19.76 31.42 -19.48
CA ALA A 326 20.50 31.94 -20.64
C ALA A 326 20.82 33.43 -20.52
N THR A 327 19.91 34.23 -19.94
CA THR A 327 20.14 35.67 -19.78
C THR A 327 21.34 35.96 -18.87
N LEU A 328 21.75 35.05 -17.98
CA LEU A 328 22.85 35.26 -17.02
C LEU A 328 24.15 35.70 -17.69
N SER A 329 24.43 35.17 -18.88
CA SER A 329 25.63 35.49 -19.68
C SER A 329 25.56 36.84 -20.41
N ILE A 330 24.39 37.49 -20.42
CA ILE A 330 24.14 38.74 -21.16
C ILE A 330 24.22 39.93 -20.19
N PRO A 331 25.21 40.84 -20.34
CA PRO A 331 25.46 41.90 -19.36
C PRO A 331 24.52 43.10 -19.48
N GLN A 332 23.98 43.37 -20.67
CA GLN A 332 23.01 44.45 -20.91
C GLN A 332 21.81 43.88 -21.65
N LEU A 333 20.64 43.94 -21.02
CA LEU A 333 19.40 43.40 -21.56
C LEU A 333 18.19 44.02 -20.87
N ALA A 334 17.21 44.47 -21.65
CA ALA A 334 15.84 44.65 -21.20
C ALA A 334 14.97 43.59 -21.89
N LEU A 335 14.47 42.62 -21.14
CA LEU A 335 13.63 41.54 -21.66
C LEU A 335 12.29 41.52 -20.93
N CYS A 336 11.19 41.47 -21.67
CA CYS A 336 9.87 41.12 -21.16
C CYS A 336 9.38 39.87 -21.91
N LEU A 337 9.08 38.82 -21.15
CA LEU A 337 8.64 37.54 -21.67
C LEU A 337 7.27 37.20 -21.10
N VAL A 338 6.39 36.66 -21.93
CA VAL A 338 5.08 36.14 -21.52
C VAL A 338 4.86 34.72 -22.05
N GLN A 339 4.09 33.93 -21.31
CA GLN A 339 3.64 32.58 -21.70
C GLN A 339 2.21 32.37 -21.23
N GLN A 340 1.28 32.20 -22.18
CA GLN A 340 -0.07 31.76 -21.87
C GLN A 340 -0.06 30.26 -21.55
N ARG A 341 -0.53 29.92 -20.36
CA ARG A 341 -0.53 28.55 -19.84
C ARG A 341 -1.85 27.84 -20.14
N SER A 342 -1.85 26.52 -20.03
CA SER A 342 -3.03 25.69 -20.28
C SER A 342 -4.17 25.94 -19.27
N ASP A 343 -3.85 26.48 -18.09
CA ASP A 343 -4.82 26.86 -17.06
C ASP A 343 -5.50 28.23 -17.35
N GLY A 344 -5.17 28.87 -18.47
CA GLY A 344 -5.70 30.17 -18.87
C GLY A 344 -4.98 31.37 -18.26
N ASN A 345 -4.02 31.15 -17.35
CA ASN A 345 -3.21 32.21 -16.77
C ASN A 345 -2.04 32.61 -17.69
N LEU A 346 -1.42 33.76 -17.39
CA LEU A 346 -0.25 34.27 -18.09
C LEU A 346 0.96 34.28 -17.16
N ALA A 347 1.93 33.40 -17.40
CA ALA A 347 3.23 33.56 -16.78
C ALA A 347 3.96 34.73 -17.44
N TRP A 348 4.64 35.56 -16.64
CA TRP A 348 5.43 36.68 -17.12
C TRP A 348 6.79 36.71 -16.45
N MET A 349 7.79 37.22 -17.16
CA MET A 349 9.15 37.42 -16.67
C MET A 349 9.71 38.72 -17.22
N ILE A 350 10.36 39.51 -16.37
CA ILE A 350 11.05 40.74 -16.73
C ILE A 350 12.49 40.65 -16.27
N VAL A 351 13.43 40.90 -17.17
CA VAL A 351 14.87 40.98 -16.89
C VAL A 351 15.36 42.37 -17.28
N LEU A 352 15.96 43.09 -16.33
CA LEU A 352 16.57 44.41 -16.56
C LEU A 352 18.01 44.35 -16.09
N LYS A 353 18.97 44.55 -17.01
CA LYS A 353 20.41 44.48 -16.75
C LYS A 353 21.16 45.66 -17.34
N GLY A 354 22.16 46.16 -16.62
CA GLY A 354 22.98 47.28 -17.06
C GLY A 354 22.27 48.61 -16.82
N VAL A 355 22.42 49.56 -17.75
CA VAL A 355 21.91 50.93 -17.58
C VAL A 355 20.38 51.00 -17.41
N VAL A 356 19.65 50.07 -18.02
CA VAL A 356 18.18 50.02 -17.95
C VAL A 356 17.63 49.61 -16.58
N GLU A 357 18.42 48.92 -15.74
CA GLU A 357 18.00 48.52 -14.40
C GLU A 357 17.76 49.75 -13.50
N LYS A 358 18.57 50.79 -13.67
CA LYS A 358 18.41 52.08 -12.97
C LYS A 358 17.40 52.99 -13.66
N ALA A 359 17.37 52.99 -14.99
CA ALA A 359 16.49 53.84 -15.78
C ALA A 359 15.00 53.45 -15.64
N LEU A 360 14.71 52.17 -15.39
CA LEU A 360 13.35 51.68 -15.18
C LEU A 360 13.25 50.90 -13.86
N PRO A 361 12.98 51.59 -12.73
CA PRO A 361 12.77 50.91 -11.45
C PRO A 361 11.58 49.93 -11.54
N PHE A 362 11.76 48.72 -11.02
CA PHE A 362 10.72 47.68 -11.08
C PHE A 362 9.40 48.08 -10.39
N THR A 363 9.44 49.02 -9.43
CA THR A 363 8.23 49.60 -8.83
C THR A 363 7.33 50.26 -9.87
N VAL A 364 7.91 50.97 -10.83
CA VAL A 364 7.20 51.61 -11.95
C VAL A 364 6.59 50.56 -12.87
N VAL A 365 7.36 49.52 -13.21
CA VAL A 365 6.89 48.36 -13.99
C VAL A 365 5.68 47.72 -13.32
N ARG A 366 5.76 47.48 -12.01
CA ARG A 366 4.68 46.88 -11.23
C ARG A 366 3.42 47.74 -11.25
N GLU A 367 3.55 49.04 -10.97
CA GLU A 367 2.40 49.96 -10.90
C GLU A 367 1.70 50.13 -12.24
N ARG A 368 2.45 50.11 -13.34
CA ARG A 368 1.94 50.41 -14.68
C ARG A 368 1.50 49.18 -15.46
N LEU A 369 2.22 48.05 -15.36
CA LEU A 369 1.94 46.86 -16.16
C LEU A 369 1.08 45.81 -15.45
N PHE A 370 1.15 45.70 -14.12
CA PHE A 370 0.40 44.62 -13.43
C PHE A 370 -1.12 44.71 -13.60
N PRO A 371 -1.76 45.89 -13.60
CA PRO A 371 -3.19 46.01 -13.82
C PRO A 371 -3.67 45.42 -15.17
N VAL A 372 -2.82 45.47 -16.20
CA VAL A 372 -3.14 45.02 -17.56
C VAL A 372 -3.49 43.53 -17.59
N VAL A 373 -2.68 42.71 -16.92
CA VAL A 373 -2.83 41.24 -16.90
C VAL A 373 -3.26 40.68 -15.54
N GLN A 374 -3.62 41.56 -14.59
CA GLN A 374 -3.88 41.22 -13.20
C GLN A 374 -2.71 40.41 -12.59
N ALA A 375 -1.48 40.88 -12.82
CA ALA A 375 -0.27 40.19 -12.40
C ALA A 375 -0.12 40.16 -10.88
N LYS A 376 0.39 39.04 -10.40
CA LYS A 376 1.02 38.85 -9.10
C LYS A 376 2.40 38.26 -9.31
N GLY A 377 3.34 38.57 -8.42
CA GLY A 377 4.71 38.07 -8.51
C GLY A 377 5.72 39.09 -8.02
N GLY A 378 7.00 38.76 -8.19
CA GLY A 378 8.10 39.54 -7.67
C GLY A 378 9.44 38.90 -7.99
N GLY A 379 10.47 39.34 -7.29
CA GLY A 379 11.85 38.97 -7.58
C GLY A 379 12.81 40.01 -7.03
N LYS A 380 14.07 39.88 -7.40
CA LYS A 380 15.13 40.83 -7.07
C LYS A 380 15.91 41.11 -8.34
N PRO A 381 16.57 42.29 -8.44
CA PRO A 381 17.39 42.56 -9.60
C PRO A 381 18.40 41.42 -9.88
N PRO A 382 18.60 41.06 -11.16
CA PRO A 382 18.03 41.68 -12.35
C PRO A 382 16.73 41.05 -12.87
N LEU A 383 16.09 40.12 -12.14
CA LEU A 383 14.98 39.29 -12.65
C LEU A 383 13.75 39.26 -11.73
N TRP A 384 12.59 39.47 -12.34
CA TRP A 384 11.28 39.36 -11.71
C TRP A 384 10.36 38.47 -12.52
N GLN A 385 9.49 37.73 -11.85
CA GLN A 385 8.58 36.80 -12.51
C GLN A 385 7.28 36.63 -11.72
N GLY A 386 6.25 36.14 -12.39
CA GLY A 386 4.97 35.92 -11.77
C GLY A 386 3.91 35.37 -12.71
N ILE A 387 2.66 35.45 -12.24
CA ILE A 387 1.47 34.95 -12.94
C ILE A 387 0.41 36.06 -12.94
N GLY A 388 -0.22 36.29 -14.08
CA GLY A 388 -1.42 37.12 -14.22
C GLY A 388 -2.65 36.27 -14.55
N SER A 389 -3.80 36.61 -13.97
CA SER A 389 -5.06 35.92 -14.21
C SER A 389 -5.78 36.36 -15.49
N ARG A 390 -5.28 37.38 -16.19
CA ARG A 390 -5.87 37.91 -17.43
C ARG A 390 -4.89 37.76 -18.61
N ALA A 391 -4.88 36.60 -19.25
CA ALA A 391 -4.02 36.32 -20.40
C ALA A 391 -4.32 37.14 -21.66
N SER A 392 -5.54 37.64 -21.83
CA SER A 392 -5.92 38.49 -22.97
C SER A 392 -5.18 39.83 -23.02
N GLY A 393 -4.57 40.27 -21.90
CA GLY A 393 -3.78 41.51 -21.85
C GLY A 393 -2.31 41.34 -22.25
N LYS A 394 -1.89 40.15 -22.75
CA LYS A 394 -0.47 39.86 -23.01
C LYS A 394 0.19 40.85 -23.99
N ASP A 395 -0.50 41.25 -25.05
CA ASP A 395 0.08 42.13 -26.07
C ASP A 395 0.24 43.55 -25.50
N GLU A 396 -0.76 44.04 -24.77
CA GLU A 396 -0.70 45.33 -24.06
C GLU A 396 0.42 45.33 -23.01
N PHE A 397 0.64 44.20 -22.32
CA PHE A 397 1.74 44.04 -21.36
C PHE A 397 3.12 44.12 -22.02
N LEU A 398 3.31 43.48 -23.17
CA LEU A 398 4.55 43.54 -23.95
C LEU A 398 4.81 44.95 -24.52
N HIS A 399 3.81 45.59 -25.11
CA HIS A 399 3.94 46.94 -25.67
C HIS A 399 4.20 47.98 -24.57
N GLY A 400 3.44 47.92 -23.47
CA GLY A 400 3.60 48.84 -22.35
C GLY A 400 4.99 48.76 -21.73
N PHE A 401 5.63 47.59 -21.70
CA PHE A 401 7.02 47.45 -21.26
C PHE A 401 8.00 48.30 -22.09
N VAL A 402 7.85 48.29 -23.42
CA VAL A 402 8.70 49.07 -24.32
C VAL A 402 8.44 50.57 -24.18
N GLU A 403 7.18 50.98 -23.99
CA GLU A 403 6.83 52.39 -23.74
C GLU A 403 7.47 52.92 -22.46
N LEU A 404 7.44 52.14 -21.37
CA LEU A 404 8.06 52.53 -20.10
C LEU A 404 9.57 52.70 -20.22
N LEU A 405 10.25 51.85 -21.00
CA LEU A 405 11.68 52.01 -21.27
C LEU A 405 12.00 53.30 -22.03
N ASN A 406 11.19 53.66 -23.03
CA ASN A 406 11.35 54.92 -23.76
C ASN A 406 11.11 56.14 -22.86
N GLN A 407 10.09 56.11 -22.00
CA GLN A 407 9.82 57.20 -21.05
C GLN A 407 10.94 57.36 -20.01
N GLY A 408 11.48 56.24 -19.50
CA GLY A 408 12.62 56.23 -18.59
C GLY A 408 13.89 56.78 -19.25
N ALA A 409 14.12 56.49 -20.53
CA ALA A 409 15.25 57.04 -21.29
C ALA A 409 15.22 58.57 -21.39
N ILE A 410 14.04 59.15 -21.66
CA ILE A 410 13.84 60.61 -21.72
C ILE A 410 14.18 61.28 -20.37
N GLY A 411 13.89 60.61 -19.25
CA GLY A 411 14.23 61.13 -17.91
C GLY A 411 15.71 61.03 -17.54
N VAL A 412 16.47 60.12 -18.15
CA VAL A 412 17.92 59.93 -17.91
C VAL A 412 18.77 60.83 -18.81
N GLU A 413 18.32 61.16 -20.02
CA GLU A 413 19.00 62.14 -20.91
C GLU A 413 18.80 63.60 -20.46
N ALA A 414 17.84 63.87 -19.57
CA ALA A 414 17.58 65.18 -18.98
C ALA A 414 18.37 65.47 -17.69
N LEU A 415 19.22 64.53 -17.26
CA LEU A 415 20.15 64.61 -16.13
C LEU A 415 21.59 64.58 -16.63
#